data_AF-A0AAV0WRW3-F1
#
_entry.id   AF-A0AAV0WRW3-F1
#
_cell.length_a   1.000
_cell.length_b   1.000
_cell.length_c   1.000
_cell.angle_alpha   90.00
_cell.angle_beta   90.00
_cell.angle_gamma   90.00
#
_symmetry.space_group_name_H-M   'P 1'
#
loop_
_entity.id
_entity.type
_entity.pdbx_description
1 polymer ?
#
loop_
_entity_poly.entity_id
_entity_poly.type
_entity_poly.pdbx_seq_one_letter_code
_entity_poly.pdbx_strand_id
1 'polypeptide(L)'
;MSTQEVPETTVGTTPESSENSEPTRERSMEEIIAEMNLFTADELKTKLNGMMCKMRSTNFEMAKEFSKFAKYVPSWLLKKNYEQEFDPKVILSYMAAKNSDKKVMDRDIRMLVKLGIETGDNLEKIVIKSSPEFKSEFERLKIKYELVSKAKNSKSAVTLSRICESVPILTCLNLKNKAENPIVSFELMDTICKNYPRVMMTSAFAYLIPNKGDEFCLFLKKAHLLHQYQLFATISPQNHPSSSIDHEHEFISKVYVKTQAAINGSHIEYDVQIKFLKENDLIEEVENEITVTKGVLEAVKLWDEKEMQHELDQKFSCVEVDDYSSFI
;
A
#
# COMPACT_ATOMS: atom_id res chain seq x y z
N MET A 1 -44.72 -63.93 -28.84
CA MET A 1 -44.71 -65.20 -28.07
C MET A 1 -43.42 -65.21 -27.28
N SER A 2 -43.35 -65.41 -25.97
CA SER A 2 -44.33 -65.79 -24.97
C SER A 2 -43.65 -65.58 -23.60
N THR A 3 -44.37 -64.99 -22.64
CA THR A 3 -44.54 -65.43 -21.24
C THR A 3 -43.31 -65.91 -20.46
N GLN A 4 -42.97 -65.37 -19.29
CA GLN A 4 -43.55 -65.64 -17.93
C GLN A 4 -42.32 -65.60 -16.97
N GLU A 5 -42.33 -65.38 -15.66
CA GLU A 5 -43.30 -65.05 -14.63
C GLU A 5 -42.49 -64.67 -13.36
N VAL A 6 -43.15 -64.00 -12.42
CA VAL A 6 -42.68 -63.53 -11.10
C VAL A 6 -42.65 -64.71 -10.09
N PRO A 7 -41.96 -64.63 -8.93
CA PRO A 7 -42.64 -64.24 -7.66
C PRO A 7 -41.74 -63.32 -6.78
N GLU A 8 -42.18 -62.17 -6.26
CA GLU A 8 -43.07 -61.91 -5.10
C GLU A 8 -42.68 -62.61 -3.79
N THR A 9 -42.18 -61.84 -2.80
CA THR A 9 -42.73 -61.82 -1.43
C THR A 9 -42.29 -60.61 -0.60
N THR A 10 -43.27 -59.72 -0.35
CA THR A 10 -43.65 -59.01 0.91
C THR A 10 -42.61 -58.40 1.85
N VAL A 11 -42.59 -57.06 2.01
CA VAL A 11 -43.42 -56.18 2.89
C VAL A 11 -42.82 -55.98 4.28
N GLY A 12 -42.40 -54.73 4.53
CA GLY A 12 -42.19 -54.12 5.84
C GLY A 12 -42.42 -52.62 5.72
N THR A 13 -43.39 -52.12 6.48
CA THR A 13 -44.22 -50.93 6.23
C THR A 13 -43.68 -49.64 6.89
N THR A 14 -43.82 -48.50 6.18
CA THR A 14 -44.02 -47.08 6.64
C THR A 14 -42.90 -46.32 7.39
N PRO A 15 -42.88 -44.95 7.35
CA PRO A 15 -43.69 -44.02 6.57
C PRO A 15 -42.89 -42.94 5.77
N GLU A 16 -43.58 -42.37 4.79
CA GLU A 16 -43.25 -41.12 4.11
C GLU A 16 -43.09 -39.95 5.09
N SER A 17 -42.07 -39.13 4.88
CA SER A 17 -42.13 -37.72 5.23
C SER A 17 -41.62 -36.91 4.05
N SER A 18 -42.59 -36.35 3.33
CA SER A 18 -42.43 -35.23 2.41
C SER A 18 -41.80 -34.04 3.12
N GLU A 19 -40.54 -33.75 2.85
CA GLU A 19 -39.99 -32.41 3.11
C GLU A 19 -40.08 -31.58 1.84
N ASN A 20 -41.18 -30.82 1.77
CA ASN A 20 -41.23 -29.58 1.02
C ASN A 20 -40.10 -28.69 1.51
N SER A 21 -38.98 -28.64 0.79
CA SER A 21 -37.99 -27.59 0.97
C SER A 21 -38.59 -26.29 0.40
N GLU A 22 -39.21 -25.50 1.26
CA GLU A 22 -39.52 -24.11 0.96
C GLU A 22 -38.21 -23.38 0.56
N PRO A 23 -38.21 -22.56 -0.50
CA PRO A 23 -37.07 -21.73 -0.80
C PRO A 23 -36.93 -20.72 0.34
N THR A 24 -35.85 -20.85 1.12
CA THR A 24 -35.53 -19.89 2.17
C THR A 24 -35.32 -18.53 1.51
N ARG A 25 -36.30 -17.66 1.61
CA ARG A 25 -36.26 -16.28 1.12
C ARG A 25 -35.01 -15.62 1.68
N GLU A 26 -34.05 -15.28 0.82
CA GLU A 26 -32.90 -14.47 1.20
C GLU A 26 -33.43 -13.14 1.75
N ARG A 27 -33.25 -12.94 3.06
CA ARG A 27 -33.63 -11.69 3.72
C ARG A 27 -32.73 -10.57 3.20
N SER A 28 -33.32 -9.42 2.90
CA SER A 28 -32.52 -8.27 2.50
C SER A 28 -31.70 -7.77 3.68
N MET A 29 -30.57 -7.13 3.40
CA MET A 29 -29.69 -6.59 4.42
C MET A 29 -30.38 -5.51 5.28
N GLU A 30 -31.39 -4.85 4.72
CA GLU A 30 -32.21 -3.84 5.39
C GLU A 30 -33.20 -4.47 6.40
N GLU A 31 -33.77 -5.64 6.10
CA GLU A 31 -34.61 -6.39 7.04
C GLU A 31 -33.80 -6.89 8.24
N ILE A 32 -32.55 -7.30 8.01
CA ILE A 32 -31.63 -7.74 9.06
C ILE A 32 -31.29 -6.57 9.99
N ILE A 33 -31.01 -5.39 9.43
CA ILE A 33 -30.68 -4.19 10.22
C ILE A 33 -31.89 -3.71 11.03
N ALA A 34 -33.11 -3.75 10.46
CA ALA A 34 -34.33 -3.38 11.16
C ALA A 34 -34.64 -4.32 12.34
N GLU A 35 -34.40 -5.62 12.18
CA GLU A 35 -34.59 -6.62 13.24
C GLU A 35 -33.53 -6.46 14.35
N MET A 36 -32.30 -6.04 14.01
CA MET A 36 -31.22 -5.81 14.98
C MET A 36 -31.45 -4.63 15.92
N ASN A 37 -32.21 -3.62 15.48
CA ASN A 37 -32.55 -2.44 16.29
C ASN A 37 -33.60 -2.71 17.38
N LEU A 38 -34.20 -3.91 17.41
CA LEU A 38 -35.22 -4.29 18.39
C LEU A 38 -34.65 -5.08 19.59
N PHE A 39 -33.35 -5.40 19.58
CA PHE A 39 -32.71 -6.18 20.65
C PHE A 39 -32.04 -5.29 21.71
N THR A 40 -32.10 -5.74 22.96
CA THR A 40 -31.23 -5.19 24.01
C THR A 40 -29.77 -5.57 23.76
N ALA A 41 -28.82 -4.84 24.35
CA ALA A 41 -27.38 -5.04 24.10
C ALA A 41 -26.90 -6.47 24.40
N ASP A 42 -27.47 -7.12 25.43
CA ASP A 42 -27.12 -8.49 25.81
C ASP A 42 -27.74 -9.55 24.87
N GLU A 43 -28.94 -9.29 24.34
CA GLU A 43 -29.58 -10.14 23.34
C GLU A 43 -28.86 -10.05 21.99
N LEU A 44 -28.41 -8.85 21.61
CA LEU A 44 -27.62 -8.62 20.41
C LEU A 44 -26.30 -9.40 20.47
N LYS A 45 -25.61 -9.36 21.62
CA LYS A 45 -24.35 -10.10 21.86
C LYS A 45 -24.55 -11.62 21.77
N THR A 46 -25.65 -12.13 22.31
CA THR A 46 -25.97 -13.56 22.29
C THR A 46 -26.32 -14.04 20.88
N LYS A 47 -27.09 -13.25 20.13
CA LYS A 47 -27.49 -13.57 18.75
C LYS A 47 -26.32 -13.46 17.76
N LEU A 48 -25.43 -12.48 17.95
CA LEU A 48 -24.19 -12.32 17.18
C LEU A 48 -23.24 -13.51 17.38
N ASN A 49 -23.10 -13.98 18.62
CA ASN A 49 -22.30 -15.17 18.94
C ASN A 49 -22.89 -16.44 18.32
N GLY A 50 -24.22 -16.58 18.28
CA GLY A 50 -24.90 -17.69 17.60
C GLY A 50 -24.72 -17.67 16.08
N MET A 51 -24.76 -16.48 15.46
CA MET A 51 -24.47 -16.31 14.02
C MET A 51 -23.00 -16.59 13.68
N MET A 52 -22.06 -16.12 14.51
CA MET A 52 -20.63 -16.42 14.32
C MET A 52 -20.32 -17.91 14.41
N CYS A 53 -21.03 -18.68 15.25
CA CYS A 53 -20.87 -20.13 15.31
C CYS A 53 -21.43 -20.85 14.07
N LYS A 54 -22.54 -20.36 13.48
CA LYS A 54 -23.11 -20.94 12.25
C LYS A 54 -22.36 -20.56 10.98
N MET A 55 -21.66 -19.41 10.97
CA MET A 55 -20.90 -18.91 9.82
C MET A 55 -19.46 -19.45 9.74
N ARG A 56 -19.07 -20.35 10.66
CA ARG A 56 -17.71 -20.92 10.76
C ARG A 56 -17.38 -22.01 9.75
N SER A 57 -18.34 -22.56 9.00
CA SER A 57 -18.06 -23.67 8.07
C SER A 57 -17.68 -23.23 6.65
N THR A 58 -18.00 -22.01 6.22
CA THR A 58 -17.77 -21.56 4.83
C THR A 58 -16.64 -20.54 4.65
N ASN A 59 -16.02 -20.03 5.73
CA ASN A 59 -15.03 -18.95 5.66
C ASN A 59 -13.66 -19.29 6.27
N PHE A 60 -13.32 -20.57 6.43
CA PHE A 60 -12.05 -20.98 7.02
C PHE A 60 -10.83 -20.53 6.20
N GLU A 61 -10.89 -20.66 4.87
CA GLU A 61 -9.78 -20.24 3.99
C GLU A 61 -9.64 -18.71 3.95
N MET A 62 -10.75 -17.98 3.91
CA MET A 62 -10.76 -16.51 3.95
C MET A 62 -10.25 -15.98 5.30
N ALA A 63 -10.62 -16.62 6.41
CA ALA A 63 -10.11 -16.30 7.74
C ALA A 63 -8.63 -16.68 7.91
N LYS A 64 -8.17 -17.74 7.25
CA LYS A 64 -6.77 -18.15 7.24
C LYS A 64 -5.92 -17.20 6.41
N GLU A 65 -6.40 -16.77 5.25
CA GLU A 65 -5.79 -15.70 4.44
C GLU A 65 -5.79 -14.37 5.18
N PHE A 66 -6.90 -13.99 5.81
CA PHE A 66 -6.99 -12.79 6.63
C PHE A 66 -6.08 -12.86 7.87
N SER A 67 -5.95 -14.02 8.52
CA SER A 67 -5.03 -14.19 9.65
C SER A 67 -3.56 -14.17 9.22
N LYS A 68 -3.24 -14.72 8.03
CA LYS A 68 -1.91 -14.57 7.43
C LYS A 68 -1.64 -13.11 7.11
N PHE A 69 -2.58 -12.41 6.48
CA PHE A 69 -2.50 -10.99 6.17
C PHE A 69 -2.36 -10.11 7.42
N ALA A 70 -3.15 -10.39 8.46
CA ALA A 70 -3.16 -9.65 9.73
C ALA A 70 -1.90 -9.89 10.59
N LYS A 71 -1.11 -10.95 10.34
CA LYS A 71 0.23 -11.10 10.94
C LYS A 71 1.22 -10.06 10.44
N TYR A 72 0.99 -9.49 9.26
CA TYR A 72 1.95 -8.62 8.56
C TYR A 72 1.47 -7.17 8.42
N VAL A 73 0.28 -6.87 8.94
CA VAL A 73 -0.30 -5.53 9.01
C VAL A 73 -0.40 -5.15 10.48
N PRO A 74 0.27 -4.07 10.92
CA PRO A 74 0.16 -3.62 12.30
C PRO A 74 -1.29 -3.46 12.71
N SER A 75 -1.63 -3.88 13.94
CA SER A 75 -3.02 -3.97 14.40
C SER A 75 -3.78 -2.64 14.30
N TRP A 76 -3.08 -1.51 14.46
CA TRP A 76 -3.61 -0.15 14.34
C TRP A 76 -4.01 0.23 12.90
N LEU A 77 -3.54 -0.51 11.88
CA LEU A 77 -3.77 -0.22 10.46
C LEU A 77 -4.96 -1.00 9.86
N LEU A 78 -5.53 -1.97 10.58
CA LEU A 78 -6.62 -2.85 10.11
C LEU A 78 -7.96 -2.14 9.79
N LYS A 79 -8.07 -0.82 10.03
CA LYS A 79 -9.31 -0.03 9.86
C LYS A 79 -9.38 0.83 8.57
N LYS A 80 -8.41 0.77 7.66
CA LYS A 80 -8.36 1.67 6.49
C LYS A 80 -8.56 0.94 5.16
N ASN A 81 -9.51 1.42 4.35
CA ASN A 81 -9.64 1.02 2.94
C ASN A 81 -8.47 1.61 2.14
N TYR A 82 -7.67 0.76 1.51
CA TYR A 82 -6.55 1.16 0.66
C TYR A 82 -7.06 1.53 -0.73
N GLU A 83 -7.75 2.66 -0.87
CA GLU A 83 -8.21 3.12 -2.18
C GLU A 83 -7.06 3.70 -2.99
N GLN A 84 -6.95 3.28 -4.26
CA GLN A 84 -5.99 3.82 -5.20
C GLN A 84 -6.47 5.20 -5.69
N GLU A 85 -5.89 6.27 -5.14
CA GLU A 85 -6.18 7.66 -5.53
C GLU A 85 -5.66 8.02 -6.95
N PHE A 86 -4.79 7.18 -7.52
CA PHE A 86 -3.96 7.50 -8.69
C PHE A 86 -3.65 6.25 -9.55
N ASP A 87 -3.84 6.33 -10.87
CA ASP A 87 -3.42 5.27 -11.82
C ASP A 87 -2.25 5.77 -12.70
N PRO A 88 -1.05 5.14 -12.61
CA PRO A 88 0.09 5.53 -13.41
C PRO A 88 -0.10 5.36 -14.93
N LYS A 89 -0.93 4.40 -15.37
CA LYS A 89 -1.22 4.20 -16.80
C LYS A 89 -1.97 5.39 -17.40
N VAL A 90 -2.80 6.06 -16.61
CA VAL A 90 -3.55 7.26 -17.02
C VAL A 90 -2.60 8.42 -17.31
N ILE A 91 -1.55 8.62 -16.50
CA ILE A 91 -0.56 9.67 -16.73
C ILE A 91 0.23 9.43 -18.01
N LEU A 92 0.72 8.21 -18.22
CA LEU A 92 1.46 7.88 -19.44
C LEU A 92 0.59 8.07 -20.69
N SER A 93 -0.67 7.65 -20.61
CA SER A 93 -1.64 7.82 -21.70
C SER A 93 -1.89 9.31 -21.98
N TYR A 94 -2.03 10.13 -20.94
CA TYR A 94 -2.17 11.58 -21.07
C TYR A 94 -0.94 12.21 -21.71
N MET A 95 0.27 11.85 -21.26
CA MET A 95 1.52 12.36 -21.85
C MET A 95 1.69 11.94 -23.32
N ALA A 96 1.31 10.72 -23.66
CA ALA A 96 1.32 10.23 -25.05
C ALA A 96 0.29 10.97 -25.92
N ALA A 97 -0.89 11.29 -25.39
CA ALA A 97 -1.88 12.08 -26.12
C ALA A 97 -1.39 13.51 -26.43
N LYS A 98 -0.53 14.08 -25.57
CA LYS A 98 0.10 15.39 -25.78
C LYS A 98 1.35 15.34 -26.68
N ASN A 99 1.82 14.16 -27.05
CA ASN A 99 3.01 14.01 -27.88
C ASN A 99 2.99 12.72 -28.72
N SER A 100 2.76 12.87 -30.03
CA SER A 100 2.80 11.75 -30.97
C SER A 100 4.21 11.22 -31.25
N ASP A 101 5.26 12.00 -30.97
CA ASP A 101 6.65 11.55 -31.12
C ASP A 101 7.17 10.91 -29.83
N LYS A 102 7.31 9.58 -29.88
CA LYS A 102 7.82 8.76 -28.77
C LYS A 102 9.22 9.17 -28.31
N LYS A 103 10.13 9.56 -29.21
CA LYS A 103 11.50 9.95 -28.83
C LYS A 103 11.50 11.27 -28.09
N VAL A 104 10.70 12.23 -28.55
CA VAL A 104 10.53 13.51 -27.86
C VAL A 104 9.88 13.29 -26.49
N MET A 105 8.86 12.42 -26.42
CA MET A 105 8.21 12.10 -25.15
C MET A 105 9.16 11.44 -24.15
N ASP A 106 9.99 10.48 -24.60
CA ASP A 106 10.99 9.84 -23.73
C ASP A 106 12.01 10.86 -23.19
N ARG A 107 12.46 11.79 -24.03
CA ARG A 107 13.34 12.90 -23.59
C ARG A 107 12.65 13.78 -22.56
N ASP A 108 11.41 14.18 -22.83
CA ASP A 108 10.62 15.03 -21.93
C ASP A 108 10.42 14.31 -20.57
N ILE A 109 10.06 13.02 -20.57
CA ILE A 109 9.92 12.19 -19.35
C ILE A 109 11.24 12.13 -18.57
N ARG A 110 12.38 11.87 -19.22
CA ARG A 110 13.69 11.80 -18.55
C ARG A 110 14.04 13.10 -17.85
N MET A 111 13.76 14.24 -18.47
CA MET A 111 13.98 15.56 -17.88
C MET A 111 13.08 15.78 -16.66
N LEU A 112 11.79 15.46 -16.78
CA LEU A 112 10.81 15.62 -15.70
C LEU A 112 11.09 14.66 -14.52
N VAL A 113 11.55 13.44 -14.78
CA VAL A 113 11.99 12.49 -13.74
C VAL A 113 13.19 13.03 -12.98
N LYS A 114 14.21 13.55 -13.69
CA LYS A 114 15.38 14.16 -13.02
C LYS A 114 14.95 15.29 -12.08
N LEU A 115 14.10 16.17 -12.58
CA LEU A 115 13.53 17.26 -11.79
C LEU A 115 12.74 16.76 -10.58
N GLY A 116 11.85 15.78 -10.77
CA GLY A 116 11.03 15.22 -9.70
C GLY A 116 11.86 14.63 -8.56
N ILE A 117 12.96 13.94 -8.88
CA ILE A 117 13.86 13.33 -7.90
C ILE A 117 14.58 14.38 -7.04
N GLU A 118 15.04 15.49 -7.66
CA GLU A 118 15.89 16.49 -6.98
C GLU A 118 15.08 17.61 -6.33
N THR A 119 13.90 17.94 -6.87
CA THR A 119 13.15 19.14 -6.47
C THR A 119 11.74 18.87 -5.96
N GLY A 120 11.23 17.65 -6.17
CA GLY A 120 9.84 17.29 -5.87
C GLY A 120 8.84 18.07 -6.72
N ASP A 121 7.62 18.25 -6.22
CA ASP A 121 6.52 18.86 -6.97
C ASP A 121 6.49 20.40 -6.93
N ASN A 122 7.47 21.07 -6.33
CA ASN A 122 7.43 22.54 -6.24
C ASN A 122 7.93 23.21 -7.53
N LEU A 123 7.02 23.39 -8.49
CA LEU A 123 7.34 23.97 -9.80
C LEU A 123 7.91 25.39 -9.72
N GLU A 124 7.50 26.20 -8.74
CA GLU A 124 8.03 27.56 -8.55
C GLU A 124 9.50 27.52 -8.12
N LYS A 125 9.86 26.64 -7.18
CA LYS A 125 11.25 26.45 -6.77
C LYS A 125 12.14 26.01 -7.93
N ILE A 126 11.63 25.18 -8.84
CA ILE A 126 12.37 24.76 -10.04
C ILE A 126 12.69 25.99 -10.89
N VAL A 127 11.69 26.81 -11.19
CA VAL A 127 11.84 28.01 -12.03
C VAL A 127 12.85 29.00 -11.43
N ILE A 128 12.84 29.18 -10.11
CA ILE A 128 13.73 30.11 -9.41
C ILE A 128 15.19 29.63 -9.44
N LYS A 129 15.42 28.32 -9.33
CA LYS A 129 16.76 27.72 -9.23
C LYS A 129 17.38 27.35 -10.59
N SER A 130 16.69 27.60 -11.70
CA SER A 130 17.09 27.16 -13.03
C SER A 130 17.85 28.24 -13.81
N SER A 131 18.73 27.80 -14.74
CA SER A 131 19.32 28.71 -15.74
C SER A 131 18.25 29.25 -16.69
N PRO A 132 18.48 30.38 -17.40
CA PRO A 132 17.52 30.94 -18.35
C PRO A 132 17.09 29.96 -19.45
N GLU A 133 18.04 29.21 -20.01
CA GLU A 133 17.81 28.23 -21.07
C GLU A 133 16.95 27.07 -20.55
N PHE A 134 17.30 26.55 -19.38
CA PHE A 134 16.55 25.47 -18.75
C PHE A 134 15.14 25.91 -18.36
N LYS A 135 15.00 27.14 -17.85
CA LYS A 135 13.70 27.72 -17.48
C LYS A 135 12.76 27.80 -18.68
N SER A 136 13.25 28.20 -19.86
CA SER A 136 12.45 28.24 -21.07
C SER A 136 11.95 26.84 -21.45
N GLU A 137 12.83 25.84 -21.42
CA GLU A 137 12.46 24.46 -21.72
C GLU A 137 11.50 23.87 -20.68
N PHE A 138 11.70 24.18 -19.40
CA PHE A 138 10.80 23.74 -18.33
C PHE A 138 9.41 24.37 -18.45
N GLU A 139 9.30 25.67 -18.75
CA GLU A 139 8.00 26.32 -18.97
C GLU A 139 7.30 25.74 -20.21
N ARG A 140 8.04 25.40 -21.28
CA ARG A 140 7.49 24.65 -22.42
C ARG A 140 6.87 23.32 -21.97
N LEU A 141 7.57 22.55 -21.15
CA LEU A 141 7.10 21.25 -20.64
C LEU A 141 5.88 21.41 -19.71
N LYS A 142 5.92 22.41 -18.83
CA LYS A 142 4.83 22.73 -17.91
C LYS A 142 3.55 23.07 -18.66
N ILE A 143 3.64 23.86 -19.73
CA ILE A 143 2.48 24.19 -20.59
C ILE A 143 2.02 22.95 -21.36
N LYS A 144 2.94 22.21 -21.98
CA LYS A 144 2.62 21.05 -22.82
C LYS A 144 1.91 19.93 -22.05
N TYR A 145 2.37 19.64 -20.83
CA TYR A 145 1.86 18.55 -20.00
C TYR A 145 0.96 19.03 -18.87
N GLU A 146 0.60 20.31 -18.84
CA GLU A 146 -0.28 20.94 -17.83
C GLU A 146 0.16 20.59 -16.39
N LEU A 147 1.47 20.71 -16.13
CA LEU A 147 2.06 20.31 -14.86
C LEU A 147 1.55 21.18 -13.71
N VAL A 148 1.19 20.52 -12.60
CA VAL A 148 0.74 21.18 -11.37
C VAL A 148 1.55 20.74 -10.17
N SER A 149 1.74 21.64 -9.20
CA SER A 149 2.50 21.33 -7.98
C SER A 149 1.75 20.44 -6.98
N LYS A 150 0.42 20.34 -7.11
CA LYS A 150 -0.44 19.55 -6.23
C LYS A 150 -1.57 18.94 -7.03
N ALA A 151 -1.77 17.64 -6.90
CA ALA A 151 -2.87 16.94 -7.55
C ALA A 151 -4.27 17.32 -7.01
N LYS A 152 -4.34 17.81 -5.75
CA LYS A 152 -5.60 18.02 -5.01
C LYS A 152 -6.46 16.75 -5.13
N ASN A 153 -7.72 16.87 -5.52
CA ASN A 153 -8.65 15.73 -5.67
C ASN A 153 -8.69 15.17 -7.11
N SER A 154 -7.82 15.64 -8.01
CA SER A 154 -7.83 15.19 -9.40
C SER A 154 -7.02 13.91 -9.55
N LYS A 155 -7.67 12.83 -10.03
CA LYS A 155 -6.99 11.57 -10.35
C LYS A 155 -6.09 11.67 -11.60
N SER A 156 -6.36 12.63 -12.48
CA SER A 156 -5.64 12.83 -13.75
C SER A 156 -4.59 13.96 -13.71
N ALA A 157 -4.54 14.75 -12.63
CA ALA A 157 -3.56 15.84 -12.52
C ALA A 157 -2.13 15.30 -12.65
N VAL A 158 -1.36 15.93 -13.54
CA VAL A 158 0.03 15.56 -13.81
C VAL A 158 0.95 16.34 -12.87
N THR A 159 1.57 15.64 -11.94
CA THR A 159 2.63 16.17 -11.06
C THR A 159 3.95 15.46 -11.38
N LEU A 160 5.08 16.02 -10.94
CA LEU A 160 6.38 15.39 -11.15
C LEU A 160 6.47 14.07 -10.39
N SER A 161 5.94 13.99 -9.17
CA SER A 161 5.87 12.75 -8.39
C SER A 161 5.06 11.67 -9.12
N ARG A 162 3.89 12.02 -9.68
CA ARG A 162 3.06 11.09 -10.45
C ARG A 162 3.74 10.62 -11.73
N ILE A 163 4.49 11.48 -12.41
CA ILE A 163 5.33 11.07 -13.54
C ILE A 163 6.39 10.07 -13.07
N CYS A 164 7.09 10.36 -11.97
CA CYS A 164 8.12 9.47 -11.40
C CYS A 164 7.55 8.08 -11.05
N GLU A 165 6.37 8.03 -10.42
CA GLU A 165 5.65 6.81 -10.09
C GLU A 165 5.14 6.04 -11.32
N SER A 166 4.94 6.74 -12.44
CA SER A 166 4.52 6.13 -13.71
C SER A 166 5.67 5.50 -14.50
N VAL A 167 6.91 5.80 -14.18
CA VAL A 167 8.09 5.18 -14.80
C VAL A 167 9.08 4.69 -13.73
N PRO A 168 8.67 3.79 -12.83
CA PRO A 168 9.38 3.53 -11.59
C PRO A 168 10.80 3.00 -11.79
N ILE A 169 11.02 2.15 -12.81
CA ILE A 169 12.37 1.66 -13.16
C ILE A 169 13.29 2.82 -13.55
N LEU A 170 12.84 3.70 -14.45
CA LEU A 170 13.63 4.85 -14.89
C LEU A 170 13.93 5.79 -13.72
N THR A 171 12.95 6.03 -12.87
CA THR A 171 13.09 6.88 -11.67
C THR A 171 14.13 6.32 -10.71
N CYS A 172 14.01 5.05 -10.33
CA CYS A 172 14.93 4.42 -9.37
C CYS A 172 16.37 4.35 -9.93
N LEU A 173 16.53 4.06 -11.23
CA LEU A 173 17.85 4.03 -11.86
C LEU A 173 18.48 5.42 -12.02
N ASN A 174 17.69 6.44 -12.35
CA ASN A 174 18.19 7.82 -12.40
C ASN A 174 18.60 8.30 -11.01
N LEU A 175 17.81 7.98 -9.98
CA LEU A 175 18.15 8.30 -8.60
C LEU A 175 19.48 7.66 -8.18
N LYS A 176 19.65 6.35 -8.38
CA LYS A 176 20.88 5.63 -8.04
C LYS A 176 22.12 6.19 -8.77
N ASN A 177 21.99 6.48 -10.06
CA ASN A 177 23.14 6.68 -10.95
C ASN A 177 23.41 8.14 -11.33
N LYS A 178 22.44 9.05 -11.19
CA LYS A 178 22.52 10.40 -11.78
C LYS A 178 22.03 11.52 -10.89
N ALA A 179 21.26 11.24 -9.83
CA ALA A 179 20.82 12.29 -8.93
C ALA A 179 22.03 12.79 -8.12
N GLU A 180 22.16 14.10 -8.02
CA GLU A 180 23.21 14.73 -7.21
C GLU A 180 22.67 15.15 -5.85
N ASN A 181 21.46 15.72 -5.84
CA ASN A 181 20.82 16.27 -4.64
C ASN A 181 19.37 15.79 -4.55
N PRO A 182 19.12 14.51 -4.23
CA PRO A 182 17.75 14.04 -3.98
C PRO A 182 17.11 14.74 -2.79
N ILE A 183 15.78 14.77 -2.74
CA ILE A 183 15.01 15.42 -1.66
C ILE A 183 15.48 14.98 -0.27
N VAL A 184 15.62 13.67 -0.06
CA VAL A 184 16.28 13.09 1.10
C VAL A 184 17.72 12.79 0.67
N SER A 185 18.70 13.46 1.27
CA SER A 185 20.09 13.34 0.83
C SER A 185 20.66 11.94 1.07
N PHE A 186 21.63 11.54 0.25
CA PHE A 186 22.31 10.26 0.41
C PHE A 186 23.04 10.17 1.76
N GLU A 187 23.64 11.27 2.20
CA GLU A 187 24.39 11.37 3.45
C GLU A 187 23.46 11.19 4.67
N LEU A 188 22.25 11.76 4.61
CA LEU A 188 21.25 11.59 5.66
C LEU A 188 20.85 10.13 5.77
N MET A 189 20.52 9.48 4.65
CA MET A 189 20.15 8.06 4.66
C MET A 189 21.31 7.17 5.08
N ASP A 190 22.56 7.48 4.69
CA ASP A 190 23.73 6.71 5.11
C ASP A 190 24.02 6.85 6.62
N THR A 191 23.70 8.02 7.20
CA THR A 191 23.76 8.25 8.65
C THR A 191 22.71 7.42 9.40
N ILE A 192 21.50 7.27 8.83
CA ILE A 192 20.40 6.50 9.44
C ILE A 192 20.63 5.00 9.27
N CYS A 193 20.92 4.56 8.05
CA CYS A 193 21.14 3.17 7.67
C CYS A 193 22.34 3.13 6.72
N LYS A 194 23.49 2.72 7.26
CA LYS A 194 24.72 2.64 6.48
C LYS A 194 24.52 1.79 5.22
N ASN A 195 24.93 2.31 4.07
CA ASN A 195 24.75 1.71 2.76
C ASN A 195 23.27 1.43 2.39
N TYR A 196 22.34 2.28 2.81
CA TYR A 196 20.94 2.15 2.41
C TYR A 196 20.81 2.06 0.87
N PRO A 197 19.99 1.14 0.32
CA PRO A 197 19.90 0.96 -1.13
C PRO A 197 19.33 2.20 -1.83
N ARG A 198 20.17 2.91 -2.60
CA ARG A 198 19.79 4.18 -3.26
C ARG A 198 18.57 4.06 -4.17
N VAL A 199 18.34 2.90 -4.79
CA VAL A 199 17.15 2.65 -5.63
C VAL A 199 15.84 2.70 -4.84
N MET A 200 15.88 2.51 -3.52
CA MET A 200 14.70 2.58 -2.65
C MET A 200 14.38 4.01 -2.18
N MET A 201 15.23 4.99 -2.49
CA MET A 201 15.13 6.38 -2.01
C MET A 201 14.13 7.26 -2.81
N THR A 202 13.02 6.67 -3.27
CA THR A 202 11.93 7.37 -3.98
C THR A 202 10.62 6.62 -3.84
N SER A 203 9.48 7.32 -3.69
CA SER A 203 8.16 6.68 -3.60
C SER A 203 7.81 5.80 -4.80
N ALA A 204 8.43 6.05 -5.96
CA ALA A 204 8.25 5.21 -7.14
C ALA A 204 8.74 3.76 -6.95
N PHE A 205 9.65 3.50 -5.99
CA PHE A 205 10.14 2.16 -5.71
C PHE A 205 9.04 1.21 -5.22
N ALA A 206 7.99 1.72 -4.57
CA ALA A 206 6.88 0.88 -4.09
C ALA A 206 6.20 0.09 -5.24
N TYR A 207 6.18 0.62 -6.46
CA TYR A 207 5.66 -0.07 -7.64
C TYR A 207 6.55 -1.25 -8.10
N LEU A 208 7.79 -1.34 -7.60
CA LEU A 208 8.74 -2.41 -7.92
C LEU A 208 8.76 -3.52 -6.87
N ILE A 209 7.97 -3.39 -5.81
CA ILE A 209 7.78 -4.44 -4.80
C ILE A 209 6.65 -5.36 -5.28
N PRO A 210 6.89 -6.68 -5.42
CA PRO A 210 5.82 -7.61 -5.77
C PRO A 210 4.71 -7.64 -4.72
N ASN A 211 3.47 -7.60 -5.18
CA ASN A 211 2.30 -7.75 -4.32
C ASN A 211 2.01 -9.25 -4.10
N LYS A 212 2.90 -9.91 -3.35
CA LYS A 212 2.81 -11.33 -3.00
C LYS A 212 2.92 -11.50 -1.48
N GLY A 213 2.48 -12.66 -0.98
CA GLY A 213 2.57 -13.02 0.44
C GLY A 213 3.94 -13.53 0.87
N ASP A 214 4.97 -13.39 0.04
CA ASP A 214 6.31 -13.90 0.29
C ASP A 214 7.05 -12.99 1.30
N GLU A 215 7.89 -13.59 2.14
CA GLU A 215 8.57 -12.87 3.23
C GLU A 215 9.49 -11.75 2.71
N PHE A 216 10.21 -11.99 1.61
CA PHE A 216 11.08 -10.97 1.02
C PHE A 216 10.30 -9.72 0.56
N CYS A 217 9.04 -9.86 0.14
CA CYS A 217 8.19 -8.73 -0.24
C CYS A 217 7.88 -7.85 0.98
N LEU A 218 7.63 -8.47 2.13
CA LEU A 218 7.44 -7.76 3.40
C LEU A 218 8.70 -7.01 3.82
N PHE A 219 9.87 -7.65 3.73
CA PHE A 219 11.14 -7.01 4.06
C PHE A 219 11.45 -5.83 3.15
N LEU A 220 11.22 -5.95 1.84
CA LEU A 220 11.35 -4.83 0.91
C LEU A 220 10.42 -3.68 1.25
N LYS A 221 9.16 -3.98 1.60
CA LYS A 221 8.19 -2.96 2.05
C LYS A 221 8.68 -2.25 3.30
N LYS A 222 9.06 -2.98 4.35
CA LYS A 222 9.55 -2.41 5.62
C LYS A 222 10.79 -1.53 5.43
N ALA A 223 11.79 -2.03 4.72
CA ALA A 223 12.97 -1.26 4.38
C ALA A 223 12.63 0.00 3.57
N HIS A 224 11.63 -0.05 2.70
CA HIS A 224 11.18 1.12 1.94
C HIS A 224 10.47 2.16 2.81
N LEU A 225 9.65 1.73 3.76
CA LEU A 225 8.93 2.61 4.69
C LEU A 225 9.88 3.49 5.51
N LEU A 226 11.07 2.99 5.86
CA LEU A 226 12.11 3.77 6.52
C LEU A 226 12.46 5.05 5.74
N HIS A 227 12.72 4.94 4.43
CA HIS A 227 12.97 6.10 3.58
C HIS A 227 11.71 6.97 3.42
N GLN A 228 10.55 6.36 3.21
CA GLN A 228 9.31 7.12 3.04
C GLN A 228 8.99 7.98 4.26
N TYR A 229 9.26 7.50 5.47
CA TYR A 229 9.14 8.30 6.68
C TYR A 229 10.04 9.55 6.63
N GLN A 230 11.33 9.40 6.26
CA GLN A 230 12.25 10.52 6.13
C GLN A 230 11.85 11.50 5.02
N LEU A 231 11.34 10.98 3.90
CA LEU A 231 10.82 11.81 2.82
C LEU A 231 9.65 12.67 3.30
N PHE A 232 8.68 12.08 3.99
CA PHE A 232 7.54 12.81 4.55
C PHE A 232 7.95 13.84 5.60
N ALA A 233 8.90 13.50 6.48
CA ALA A 233 9.47 14.42 7.45
C ALA A 233 10.17 15.61 6.76
N THR A 234 10.90 15.37 5.67
CA THR A 234 11.63 16.39 4.92
C THR A 234 10.71 17.37 4.18
N ILE A 235 9.62 16.87 3.59
CA ILE A 235 8.72 17.71 2.76
C ILE A 235 7.64 18.44 3.55
N SER A 236 7.45 18.12 4.83
CA SER A 236 6.39 18.70 5.67
C SER A 236 6.89 19.96 6.38
N PRO A 237 6.60 21.18 5.91
CA PRO A 237 7.31 22.41 6.32
C PRO A 237 6.95 22.93 7.72
N GLN A 238 5.96 22.34 8.40
CA GLN A 238 5.49 22.79 9.73
C GLN A 238 5.50 21.71 10.81
N ASN A 239 5.82 20.45 10.46
CA ASN A 239 5.80 19.34 11.40
C ASN A 239 7.10 18.56 11.22
N HIS A 240 8.19 19.03 11.80
CA HIS A 240 9.13 18.03 12.31
C HIS A 240 8.31 17.16 13.30
N PRO A 241 8.52 15.84 13.38
CA PRO A 241 7.87 14.96 14.37
C PRO A 241 8.13 15.35 15.84
N SER A 242 8.72 16.51 16.11
CA SER A 242 9.32 16.89 17.38
C SER A 242 8.40 17.65 18.34
N SER A 243 7.09 17.74 18.11
CA SER A 243 6.21 18.47 19.06
C SER A 243 4.91 17.80 19.47
N SER A 244 4.45 16.73 18.82
CA SER A 244 3.38 15.89 19.38
C SER A 244 3.41 14.46 18.85
N ILE A 245 3.14 13.52 19.75
CA ILE A 245 2.98 12.09 19.50
C ILE A 245 1.95 11.84 18.37
N ASP A 246 0.88 12.65 18.31
CA ASP A 246 -0.15 12.58 17.28
C ASP A 246 0.37 12.80 15.85
N HIS A 247 1.34 13.71 15.66
CA HIS A 247 1.92 13.97 14.34
C HIS A 247 2.78 12.81 13.86
N GLU A 248 3.57 12.20 14.74
CA GLU A 248 4.36 11.02 14.39
C GLU A 248 3.45 9.83 14.04
N HIS A 249 2.35 9.66 14.77
CA HIS A 249 1.40 8.59 14.47
C HIS A 249 0.73 8.77 13.10
N GLU A 250 0.30 9.99 12.81
CA GLU A 250 -0.32 10.32 11.53
C GLU A 250 0.66 10.07 10.36
N PHE A 251 1.95 10.35 10.55
CA PHE A 251 2.99 10.15 9.53
C PHE A 251 3.20 8.67 9.23
N ILE A 252 3.40 7.84 10.25
CA ILE A 252 3.60 6.40 10.07
C ILE A 252 2.38 5.77 9.38
N SER A 253 1.17 6.14 9.80
CA SER A 253 -0.08 5.74 9.15
C SER A 253 -0.13 6.13 7.68
N LYS A 254 0.18 7.40 7.35
CA LYS A 254 0.13 7.91 5.97
C LYS A 254 1.14 7.19 5.07
N VAL A 255 2.36 6.99 5.57
CA VAL A 255 3.45 6.33 4.84
C VAL A 255 3.07 4.88 4.51
N TYR A 256 2.49 4.15 5.47
CA TYR A 256 1.99 2.80 5.24
C TYR A 256 0.89 2.73 4.19
N VAL A 257 -0.17 3.55 4.33
CA VAL A 257 -1.32 3.53 3.41
C VAL A 257 -0.88 3.83 1.98
N LYS A 258 -0.07 4.88 1.79
CA LYS A 258 0.41 5.28 0.47
C LYS A 258 1.32 4.24 -0.17
N THR A 259 2.24 3.68 0.61
CA THR A 259 3.13 2.62 0.13
C THR A 259 2.34 1.37 -0.28
N GLN A 260 1.38 0.94 0.53
CA GLN A 260 0.56 -0.22 0.20
C GLN A 260 -0.32 0.02 -1.03
N ALA A 261 -0.89 1.21 -1.17
CA ALA A 261 -1.68 1.57 -2.35
C ALA A 261 -0.83 1.52 -3.63
N ALA A 262 0.43 1.96 -3.59
CA ALA A 262 1.36 1.88 -4.72
C ALA A 262 1.76 0.43 -5.06
N ILE A 263 2.01 -0.41 -4.04
CA ILE A 263 2.29 -1.86 -4.23
C ILE A 263 1.08 -2.53 -4.90
N ASN A 264 -0.12 -2.29 -4.38
CA ASN A 264 -1.36 -2.85 -4.90
C ASN A 264 -1.66 -2.35 -6.32
N GLY A 265 -1.39 -1.07 -6.57
CA GLY A 265 -1.62 -0.40 -7.84
C GLY A 265 -0.49 -0.56 -8.86
N SER A 266 0.45 -1.50 -8.62
CA SER A 266 1.58 -1.65 -9.52
C SER A 266 1.16 -2.09 -10.93
N HIS A 267 1.72 -1.40 -11.92
CA HIS A 267 1.55 -1.71 -13.34
C HIS A 267 2.75 -2.46 -13.92
N ILE A 268 3.70 -2.87 -13.09
CA ILE A 268 4.92 -3.59 -13.49
C ILE A 268 4.71 -5.09 -13.26
N GLU A 269 4.98 -5.88 -14.28
CA GLU A 269 4.86 -7.35 -14.22
C GLU A 269 5.87 -7.97 -13.24
N TYR A 270 5.47 -9.06 -12.59
CA TYR A 270 6.25 -9.75 -11.55
C TYR A 270 7.68 -10.07 -12.00
N ASP A 271 7.85 -10.67 -13.18
CA ASP A 271 9.19 -11.04 -13.68
C ASP A 271 10.10 -9.83 -13.87
N VAL A 272 9.52 -8.68 -14.25
CA VAL A 272 10.25 -7.42 -14.41
C VAL A 272 10.63 -6.85 -13.04
N GLN A 273 9.75 -6.95 -12.04
CA GLN A 273 10.04 -6.57 -10.66
C GLN A 273 11.18 -7.43 -10.10
N ILE A 274 11.10 -8.76 -10.20
CA ILE A 274 12.14 -9.69 -9.74
C ILE A 274 13.48 -9.41 -10.43
N LYS A 275 13.47 -9.22 -11.76
CA LYS A 275 14.68 -8.85 -12.50
C LYS A 275 15.30 -7.57 -11.96
N PHE A 276 14.50 -6.52 -11.78
CA PHE A 276 14.98 -5.24 -11.26
C PHE A 276 15.58 -5.38 -9.85
N LEU A 277 14.92 -6.12 -8.97
CA LEU A 277 15.36 -6.33 -7.58
C LEU A 277 16.69 -7.12 -7.53
N LYS A 278 16.84 -8.16 -8.38
CA LYS A 278 18.09 -8.93 -8.52
C LYS A 278 19.23 -8.06 -9.08
N GLU A 279 18.99 -7.31 -10.16
CA GLU A 279 19.99 -6.43 -10.80
C GLU A 279 20.46 -5.27 -9.92
N ASN A 280 19.77 -4.98 -8.81
CA ASN A 280 20.13 -3.92 -7.87
C ASN A 280 20.49 -4.45 -6.48
N ASP A 281 20.82 -5.73 -6.36
CA ASP A 281 21.33 -6.36 -5.13
C ASP A 281 20.39 -6.18 -3.93
N LEU A 282 19.08 -6.21 -4.18
CA LEU A 282 18.05 -6.11 -3.12
C LEU A 282 17.57 -7.47 -2.66
N ILE A 283 17.58 -8.44 -3.57
CA ILE A 283 17.22 -9.82 -3.31
C ILE A 283 18.30 -10.75 -3.84
N GLU A 284 18.39 -11.91 -3.22
CA GLU A 284 19.28 -13.01 -3.61
C GLU A 284 18.53 -14.33 -3.54
N GLU A 285 19.05 -15.34 -4.22
CA GLU A 285 18.47 -16.68 -4.27
C GLU A 285 19.40 -17.62 -3.51
N VAL A 286 18.91 -18.14 -2.39
CA VAL A 286 19.65 -19.02 -1.48
C VAL A 286 18.83 -20.31 -1.35
N GLU A 287 19.42 -21.45 -1.69
CA GLU A 287 18.75 -22.76 -1.57
C GLU A 287 17.39 -22.86 -2.33
N ASN A 288 17.27 -22.16 -3.47
CA ASN A 288 16.03 -21.99 -4.26
C ASN A 288 14.93 -21.15 -3.60
N GLU A 289 15.25 -20.41 -2.52
CA GLU A 289 14.36 -19.45 -1.89
C GLU A 289 14.88 -18.02 -2.14
N ILE A 290 13.95 -17.10 -2.45
CA ILE A 290 14.27 -15.68 -2.61
C ILE A 290 14.29 -15.03 -1.23
N THR A 291 15.42 -14.44 -0.86
CA THR A 291 15.58 -13.64 0.35
C THR A 291 16.08 -12.23 0.01
N VAL A 292 16.13 -11.34 0.99
CA VAL A 292 16.66 -9.99 0.83
C VAL A 292 18.11 -9.89 1.29
N THR A 293 18.86 -8.95 0.72
CA THR A 293 20.27 -8.77 1.09
C THR A 293 20.41 -8.11 2.46
N LYS A 294 21.62 -8.22 3.05
CA LYS A 294 21.94 -7.65 4.37
C LYS A 294 21.62 -6.15 4.49
N GLY A 295 21.82 -5.37 3.42
CA GLY A 295 21.51 -3.94 3.42
C GLY A 295 20.02 -3.65 3.58
N VAL A 296 19.17 -4.51 3.02
CA VAL A 296 17.71 -4.43 3.21
C VAL A 296 17.35 -4.84 4.64
N LEU A 297 17.91 -5.92 5.17
CA LEU A 297 17.63 -6.38 6.54
C LEU A 297 17.99 -5.33 7.62
N GLU A 298 19.08 -4.59 7.45
CA GLU A 298 19.44 -3.52 8.39
C GLU A 298 18.37 -2.41 8.40
N ALA A 299 17.88 -2.02 7.23
CA ALA A 299 16.78 -1.06 7.12
C ALA A 299 15.47 -1.60 7.71
N VAL A 300 15.19 -2.90 7.55
CA VAL A 300 14.03 -3.56 8.18
C VAL A 300 14.11 -3.45 9.69
N LYS A 301 15.27 -3.78 10.28
CA LYS A 301 15.47 -3.72 11.73
C LYS A 301 15.20 -2.32 12.29
N LEU A 302 15.73 -1.28 11.62
CA LEU A 302 15.51 0.11 12.02
C LEU A 302 14.03 0.53 11.91
N TRP A 303 13.32 0.04 10.90
CA TRP A 303 11.88 0.27 10.77
C TRP A 303 11.08 -0.44 11.87
N ASP A 304 11.43 -1.68 12.18
CA ASP A 304 10.76 -2.46 13.21
C ASP A 304 10.94 -1.84 14.61
N GLU A 305 12.14 -1.31 14.91
CA GLU A 305 12.38 -0.53 16.13
C GLU A 305 11.50 0.73 16.18
N LYS A 306 11.36 1.43 15.04
CA LYS A 306 10.53 2.64 14.93
C LYS A 306 9.04 2.32 15.11
N GLU A 307 8.57 1.24 14.52
CA GLU A 307 7.19 0.76 14.64
C GLU A 307 6.87 0.29 16.06
N MET A 308 7.78 -0.46 16.68
CA MET A 308 7.63 -0.89 18.07
C MET A 308 7.54 0.31 19.03
N GLN A 309 8.39 1.32 18.86
CA GLN A 309 8.30 2.54 19.66
C GLN A 309 6.94 3.22 19.49
N HIS A 310 6.46 3.34 18.26
CA HIS A 310 5.14 3.88 17.95
C HIS A 310 4.01 3.08 18.60
N GLU A 311 4.07 1.75 18.61
CA GLU A 311 3.06 0.92 19.30
C GLU A 311 3.08 1.10 20.81
N LEU A 312 4.25 1.25 21.42
CA LEU A 312 4.37 1.54 22.85
C LEU A 312 3.76 2.90 23.17
N ASP A 313 4.09 3.93 22.39
CA ASP A 313 3.57 5.28 22.59
C ASP A 313 2.03 5.32 22.52
N GLN A 314 1.41 4.58 21.59
CA GLN A 314 -0.06 4.45 21.52
C GLN A 314 -0.66 3.75 22.74
N LYS A 315 0.00 2.71 23.25
CA LYS A 315 -0.51 1.96 24.41
C LYS A 315 -0.45 2.82 25.68
N PHE A 316 0.57 3.67 25.82
CA PHE A 316 0.73 4.52 26.99
C PHE A 316 -0.01 5.87 26.88
N SER A 317 -0.32 6.37 25.68
CA SER A 317 -1.14 7.59 25.51
C SER A 317 -2.61 7.40 25.88
N CYS A 318 -3.11 6.15 25.94
CA CYS A 318 -4.47 5.82 26.35
C CYS A 318 -4.62 5.55 27.87
N VAL A 319 -3.54 5.61 28.63
CA VAL A 319 -3.59 5.56 30.10
C VAL A 319 -3.62 6.99 30.60
N GLU A 320 -4.82 7.59 30.65
CA GLU A 320 -5.04 8.76 31.49
C GLU A 320 -4.66 8.35 32.93
N VAL A 321 -3.70 9.06 33.51
CA VAL A 321 -3.38 8.92 34.93
C VAL A 321 -4.60 9.46 35.66
N ASP A 322 -5.51 8.57 36.05
CA ASP A 322 -6.60 8.92 36.95
C ASP A 322 -6.00 9.66 38.15
N ASP A 323 -6.51 10.87 38.31
CA ASP A 323 -6.07 11.92 39.20
C ASP A 323 -6.01 11.40 40.65
N TYR A 324 -4.82 10.99 41.09
CA TYR A 324 -4.51 10.63 42.49
C TYR A 324 -4.45 11.87 43.40
N SER A 325 -5.27 12.89 43.16
CA SER A 325 -5.35 14.12 43.96
C SER A 325 -6.51 14.14 44.95
N SER A 326 -7.21 13.02 45.18
CA SER A 326 -8.32 12.93 46.15
C SER A 326 -8.01 12.21 47.47
N PHE A 327 -6.74 12.20 47.90
CA PHE A 327 -6.36 11.80 49.26
C PHE A 327 -5.25 12.69 49.85
N ILE A 328 -5.59 13.92 50.22
CA ILE A 328 -4.99 14.64 51.36
C ILE A 328 -6.10 15.38 52.12
#